data_AF-A0A0T9RKL7-F1
#
_entry.id   AF-A0A0T9RKL7-F1
#
_cell.length_a   1.000
_cell.length_b   1.000
_cell.length_c   1.000
_cell.angle_alpha   90.00
_cell.angle_beta   90.00
_cell.angle_gamma   90.00
#
_symmetry.space_group_name_H-M   'P 1'
#
loop_
_entity.id
_entity.type
_entity.pdbx_description
1 polymer ?
#
loop_
_entity_poly.entity_id
_entity_poly.type
_entity_poly.pdbx_seq_one_letter_code
_entity_poly.pdbx_strand_id
1 'polypeptide(L)'
;MKKKKQGTRSHHQAINIDELVDEMPEAVLKKLHDRVVNRLNMLQRQRTMQSMADFRPGDVVRFQTDEREISGVLIRLNKKSVTVHTENGNRWNVAPQLLTLVKRPLTLEALDRALLQIAI
;
A
#
# COMPACT_ATOMS: atom_id res chain seq x y z
N MET A 1 2.53 -47.18 -14.88
CA MET A 1 1.39 -46.22 -14.90
C MET A 1 1.90 -44.85 -15.37
N LYS A 2 1.53 -44.41 -16.58
CA LYS A 2 1.92 -43.10 -17.14
C LYS A 2 0.80 -42.09 -16.84
N LYS A 3 1.04 -41.13 -15.95
CA LYS A 3 0.11 -39.98 -15.78
C LYS A 3 0.59 -38.82 -16.67
N LYS A 4 -0.09 -38.63 -17.81
CA LYS A 4 -0.07 -37.37 -18.58
C LYS A 4 -0.65 -36.27 -17.68
N LYS A 5 0.18 -35.35 -17.20
CA LYS A 5 -0.31 -34.05 -16.74
C LYS A 5 -0.48 -33.18 -17.99
N GLN A 6 -1.73 -33.05 -18.42
CA GLN A 6 -2.15 -32.01 -19.34
C GLN A 6 -1.88 -30.67 -18.67
N GLY A 7 -0.78 -30.02 -19.05
CA GLY A 7 -0.55 -28.62 -18.76
C GLY A 7 -1.59 -27.82 -19.52
N THR A 8 -2.48 -27.17 -18.80
CA THR A 8 -3.48 -26.24 -19.31
C THR A 8 -2.76 -25.18 -20.15
N ARG A 9 -2.95 -25.24 -21.48
CA ARG A 9 -2.41 -24.27 -22.44
C ARG A 9 -3.03 -22.91 -22.15
N SER A 10 -2.27 -21.99 -21.54
CA SER A 10 -2.66 -20.59 -21.48
C SER A 10 -2.14 -19.88 -22.73
N HIS A 11 -2.90 -19.99 -23.83
CA HIS A 11 -2.68 -19.19 -25.03
C HIS A 11 -3.17 -17.77 -24.75
N HIS A 12 -2.39 -16.97 -24.02
CA HIS A 12 -2.52 -15.52 -24.15
C HIS A 12 -1.63 -15.15 -25.32
N GLN A 13 -2.22 -15.05 -26.52
CA GLN A 13 -1.63 -14.26 -27.59
C GLN A 13 -1.31 -12.90 -26.95
N ALA A 14 -0.04 -12.51 -26.91
CA ALA A 14 0.31 -11.17 -26.47
C ALA A 14 -0.39 -10.20 -27.42
N ILE A 15 -1.40 -9.49 -26.91
CA ILE A 15 -2.06 -8.43 -27.67
C ILE A 15 -0.99 -7.38 -27.88
N ASN A 16 -0.65 -7.10 -29.14
CA ASN A 16 0.19 -5.97 -29.48
C ASN A 16 -0.61 -4.69 -29.21
N ILE A 17 -0.26 -3.98 -28.13
CA ILE A 17 -1.01 -2.81 -27.67
C ILE A 17 -0.88 -1.67 -28.67
N ASP A 18 0.27 -1.54 -29.33
CA ASP A 18 0.54 -0.43 -30.26
C ASP A 18 -0.34 -0.55 -31.51
N GLU A 19 -0.36 -1.73 -32.13
CA GLU A 19 -1.21 -2.02 -33.31
C GLU A 19 -2.70 -1.83 -33.00
N LEU A 20 -3.14 -2.23 -31.80
CA LEU A 20 -4.51 -2.03 -31.35
C LEU A 20 -4.86 -0.55 -31.14
N VAL A 21 -3.91 0.27 -30.66
CA VAL A 21 -4.12 1.70 -30.41
C VAL A 21 -4.17 2.47 -31.73
N ASP A 22 -3.32 2.14 -32.70
CA ASP A 22 -3.25 2.80 -33.99
C ASP A 22 -4.54 2.63 -34.83
N GLU A 23 -5.23 1.49 -34.69
CA GLU A 23 -6.49 1.23 -35.38
C GLU A 23 -7.72 1.88 -34.71
N MET A 24 -7.58 2.46 -33.51
CA MET A 24 -8.71 3.03 -32.77
C MET A 24 -9.06 4.47 -33.19
N PRO A 25 -10.34 4.77 -33.41
CA PRO A 25 -10.79 6.16 -33.56
C PRO A 25 -10.53 7.00 -32.30
N GLU A 26 -10.30 8.30 -32.47
CA GLU A 26 -9.97 9.22 -31.36
C GLU A 26 -10.97 9.17 -30.19
N ALA A 27 -12.27 9.07 -30.49
CA ALA A 27 -13.31 8.98 -29.46
C ALA A 27 -13.18 7.70 -28.60
N VAL A 28 -12.70 6.60 -29.18
CA VAL A 28 -12.43 5.34 -28.48
C VAL A 28 -11.15 5.49 -27.64
N LEU A 29 -10.11 6.11 -28.20
CA LEU A 29 -8.86 6.39 -27.48
C LEU A 29 -9.10 7.25 -26.23
N LYS A 30 -9.94 8.28 -26.30
CA LYS A 30 -10.33 9.10 -25.15
C LYS A 30 -11.02 8.27 -24.06
N LYS A 31 -11.98 7.42 -24.45
CA LYS A 31 -12.66 6.51 -23.49
C LYS A 31 -11.69 5.50 -22.88
N LEU A 32 -10.76 4.97 -23.66
CA LEU A 32 -9.73 4.04 -23.18
C LEU A 32 -8.80 4.75 -22.18
N HIS A 33 -8.34 5.96 -22.50
CA HIS A 33 -7.53 6.79 -21.61
C HIS A 33 -8.22 6.96 -20.25
N ASP A 34 -9.47 7.43 -20.24
CA ASP A 34 -10.24 7.63 -19.02
C ASP A 34 -10.35 6.32 -18.23
N ARG A 35 -10.62 5.20 -18.91
CA ARG A 35 -10.73 3.89 -18.27
C ARG A 35 -9.42 3.44 -17.62
N VAL A 36 -8.29 3.63 -18.31
CA VAL A 36 -6.94 3.29 -17.85
C VAL A 36 -6.57 4.15 -16.64
N VAL A 37 -6.69 5.47 -16.75
CA VAL A 37 -6.42 6.41 -15.65
C VAL A 37 -7.27 6.06 -14.43
N ASN A 38 -8.56 5.79 -14.62
CA ASN A 38 -9.45 5.38 -13.54
C ASN A 38 -9.02 4.06 -12.89
N ARG A 39 -8.58 3.08 -13.69
CA ARG A 39 -8.08 1.80 -13.17
C ARG A 39 -6.79 1.99 -12.36
N LEU A 40 -5.84 2.77 -12.87
CA LEU A 40 -4.59 3.09 -12.17
C LEU A 40 -4.86 3.81 -10.85
N ASN A 41 -5.74 4.81 -10.85
CA ASN A 41 -6.17 5.50 -9.64
C ASN A 41 -6.80 4.56 -8.61
N MET A 42 -7.64 3.62 -9.06
CA MET A 42 -8.23 2.61 -8.19
C MET A 42 -7.17 1.69 -7.57
N LEU A 43 -6.21 1.20 -8.37
CA LEU A 43 -5.10 0.38 -7.88
C LEU A 43 -4.24 1.13 -6.87
N GLN A 44 -3.96 2.41 -7.12
CA GLN A 44 -3.19 3.24 -6.19
C GLN A 44 -3.92 3.45 -4.85
N ARG A 45 -5.24 3.66 -4.90
CA ARG A 45 -6.07 3.72 -3.68
C ARG A 45 -6.03 2.39 -2.92
N GLN A 46 -6.15 1.26 -3.60
CA GLN A 46 -6.07 -0.07 -2.99
C GLN A 46 -4.74 -0.30 -2.28
N ARG A 47 -3.62 0.00 -2.96
CA ARG A 47 -2.28 -0.07 -2.36
C ARG A 47 -2.15 0.84 -1.14
N THR A 48 -2.66 2.07 -1.22
CA THR A 48 -2.64 3.01 -0.10
C THR A 48 -3.47 2.51 1.08
N MET A 49 -4.67 1.98 0.83
CA MET A 49 -5.51 1.39 1.89
C MET A 49 -4.84 0.18 2.56
N GLN A 50 -4.18 -0.67 1.77
CA GLN A 50 -3.42 -1.81 2.30
C GLN A 50 -2.27 -1.34 3.18
N SER A 51 -1.42 -0.44 2.69
CA SER A 51 -0.32 0.11 3.50
C SER A 51 -0.82 0.85 4.74
N MET A 52 -1.97 1.53 4.69
CA MET A 52 -2.57 2.15 5.88
C MET A 52 -2.99 1.14 6.95
N ALA A 53 -3.44 -0.06 6.55
CA ALA A 53 -3.89 -1.09 7.47
C ALA A 53 -2.75 -1.65 8.35
N ASP A 54 -1.51 -1.50 7.88
CA ASP A 54 -0.31 -1.92 8.59
C ASP A 54 0.06 -0.98 9.75
N PHE A 55 -0.58 0.18 9.87
CA PHE A 55 -0.23 1.22 10.84
C PHE A 55 -1.40 1.62 11.75
N ARG A 56 -1.08 2.12 12.94
CA ARG A 56 -2.04 2.67 13.91
C ARG A 56 -1.43 3.86 14.66
N PRO A 57 -2.24 4.81 15.18
CA PRO A 57 -1.75 5.86 16.06
C PRO A 57 -0.98 5.27 17.25
N GLY A 58 0.16 5.88 17.58
CA GLY A 58 1.11 5.40 18.58
C GLY A 58 2.27 4.58 18.02
N ASP A 59 2.17 4.03 16.80
CA ASP A 59 3.28 3.34 16.16
C ASP A 59 4.49 4.29 16.00
N VAL A 60 5.68 3.80 16.33
CA VAL A 60 6.94 4.48 16.01
C VAL A 60 7.34 4.05 14.61
N VAL A 61 7.48 5.03 13.73
CA VAL A 61 7.76 4.83 12.31
C VAL A 61 8.99 5.63 11.90
N ARG A 62 9.62 5.20 10.81
CA ARG A 62 10.70 5.95 10.15
C ARG A 62 10.42 6.15 8.66
N PHE A 63 10.98 7.20 8.10
CA PHE A 63 10.95 7.49 6.67
C PHE A 63 12.18 8.29 6.24
N GLN A 64 12.48 8.27 4.95
CA GLN A 64 13.61 9.00 4.37
C GLN A 64 13.14 10.37 3.85
N THR A 65 13.98 11.38 4.06
CA THR A 65 13.90 12.69 3.39
C THR A 65 15.13 12.87 2.52
N ASP A 66 15.18 13.93 1.72
CA ASP A 66 16.32 14.21 0.85
C ASP A 66 17.65 14.37 1.61
N GLU A 67 17.58 14.76 2.88
CA GLU A 67 18.75 15.02 3.71
C GLU A 67 19.10 13.87 4.65
N ARG A 68 18.08 13.20 5.22
CA ARG A 68 18.28 12.21 6.29
C ARG A 68 17.07 11.30 6.52
N GLU A 69 17.32 10.21 7.25
CA GLU A 69 16.26 9.42 7.88
C GLU A 69 15.65 10.17 9.06
N ILE A 70 14.32 10.14 9.15
CA ILE A 70 13.55 10.72 10.24
C ILE A 70 12.76 9.61 10.92
N SER A 71 12.82 9.56 12.24
CA SER A 71 11.95 8.73 13.08
C SER A 71 10.97 9.60 13.86
N GLY A 72 9.77 9.06 14.10
CA GLY A 72 8.74 9.76 14.87
C GLY A 72 7.56 8.87 15.21
N VAL A 73 6.63 9.43 15.97
CA VAL A 73 5.40 8.77 16.38
C VAL A 73 4.29 9.11 15.40
N LEU A 74 3.62 8.07 14.91
CA LEU A 74 2.41 8.20 14.13
C LEU A 74 1.29 8.73 15.03
N ILE A 75 0.78 9.92 14.74
CA ILE A 75 -0.30 10.52 15.54
C ILE A 75 -1.68 10.40 14.87
N ARG A 76 -1.72 10.28 13.54
CA ARG A 76 -2.99 10.23 12.80
C ARG A 76 -2.85 9.53 11.46
N LEU A 77 -3.83 8.69 11.13
CA LEU A 77 -4.06 8.19 9.78
C LEU A 77 -5.06 9.12 9.07
N ASN A 78 -4.66 9.69 7.93
CA ASN A 78 -5.54 10.46 7.06
C ASN A 78 -6.01 9.58 5.88
N LYS A 79 -6.84 10.14 4.99
CA LYS A 79 -7.39 9.40 3.84
C LYS A 79 -6.31 8.83 2.89
N LYS A 80 -5.16 9.50 2.77
CA LYS A 80 -4.06 9.14 1.84
C LYS A 80 -2.65 9.34 2.38
N SER A 81 -2.52 9.81 3.62
CA SER A 81 -1.25 10.12 4.25
C SER A 81 -1.31 9.83 5.74
N VAL A 82 -0.15 9.80 6.35
CA VAL A 82 0.02 9.60 7.77
C VAL A 82 0.67 10.85 8.34
N THR A 83 0.16 11.30 9.49
CA THR A 83 0.79 12.38 10.22
C THR A 83 1.75 11.80 11.26
N VAL A 84 3.02 12.19 11.17
CA VAL A 84 4.10 11.77 12.07
C VAL A 84 4.62 12.98 12.83
N HIS A 85 4.78 12.85 14.14
CA HIS A 85 5.45 13.83 14.99
C HIS A 85 6.83 13.33 15.40
N THR A 86 7.85 14.16 15.24
CA THR A 86 9.22 13.84 15.68
C THR A 86 9.45 14.35 17.10
N GLU A 87 10.50 13.87 17.77
CA GLU A 87 10.89 14.33 19.13
C GLU A 87 11.15 15.84 19.18
N ASN A 88 11.67 16.41 18.10
CA ASN A 88 11.94 17.84 17.97
C ASN A 88 10.66 18.69 17.77
N GLY A 89 9.46 18.10 17.87
CA GLY A 89 8.18 18.78 17.72
C GLY A 89 7.73 19.01 16.26
N ASN A 90 8.49 18.53 15.27
CA ASN A 90 8.13 18.70 13.86
C ASN A 90 7.00 17.76 13.45
N ARG A 91 6.14 18.24 12.55
CA ARG A 91 5.00 17.50 12.02
C ARG A 91 5.17 17.24 10.53
N TRP A 92 5.03 15.97 10.13
CA TRP A 92 5.17 15.53 8.74
C TRP A 92 3.91 14.83 8.25
N ASN A 93 3.56 15.05 6.98
CA ASN A 93 2.55 14.26 6.29
C ASN A 93 3.24 13.38 5.26
N VAL A 94 3.26 12.08 5.51
CA VAL A 94 4.03 11.10 4.73
C VAL A 94 3.09 10.08 4.09
N ALA A 95 3.37 9.66 2.87
CA ALA A 95 2.64 8.56 2.26
C ALA A 95 2.94 7.25 3.01
N PRO A 96 1.95 6.40 3.31
CA PRO A 96 2.18 5.21 4.13
C PRO A 96 3.16 4.22 3.50
N GLN A 97 3.30 4.22 2.17
CA GLN A 97 4.27 3.39 1.44
C GLN A 97 5.74 3.79 1.70
N LEU A 98 5.97 5.00 2.19
CA LEU A 98 7.31 5.49 2.53
C LEU A 98 7.64 5.28 4.02
N LEU A 99 6.69 4.79 4.80
CA LEU A 99 6.89 4.51 6.22
C LEU A 99 7.39 3.09 6.41
N THR A 100 8.33 2.93 7.34
CA THR A 100 8.70 1.64 7.92
C THR A 100 8.30 1.64 9.39
N LEU A 101 7.56 0.62 9.82
CA LEU A 101 7.26 0.40 11.24
C LEU A 101 8.54 0.02 11.98
N VAL A 102 8.91 0.79 13.01
CA VAL A 102 10.08 0.51 13.86
C VAL A 102 9.65 -0.20 15.13
N LYS A 103 8.59 0.30 15.78
CA LYS A 103 8.08 -0.26 17.02
C LYS A 103 6.58 -0.06 17.11
N ARG A 104 5.86 -1.12 17.45
CA ARG A 104 4.47 -1.05 17.88
C ARG A 104 4.42 -1.14 19.41
N PRO A 105 4.06 -0.06 20.11
CA PRO A 105 3.82 -0.14 21.54
C PRO A 105 2.72 -1.16 21.83
N LEU A 106 2.91 -2.00 22.85
CA LEU A 106 1.85 -2.87 23.33
C LEU A 106 0.72 -2.01 23.87
N THR A 107 -0.50 -2.28 23.43
CA THR A 107 -1.68 -1.64 24.01
C THR A 107 -1.96 -2.28 25.37
N LEU A 108 -2.57 -1.52 26.29
CA LEU A 108 -3.01 -2.05 27.59
C LEU A 108 -3.92 -3.27 27.40
N GLU A 109 -4.83 -3.22 26.43
CA GLU A 109 -5.68 -4.36 26.06
C GLU A 109 -4.89 -5.61 25.61
N ALA A 110 -3.77 -5.43 24.90
CA ALA A 110 -2.93 -6.53 24.46
C ALA A 110 -2.11 -7.12 25.63
N LEU A 111 -1.67 -6.28 26.56
CA LEU A 111 -1.03 -6.71 27.80
C LEU A 111 -2.01 -7.51 28.67
N ASP A 112 -3.23 -7.03 28.82
CA ASP A 112 -4.27 -7.73 29.59
C ASP A 112 -4.58 -9.10 28.99
N ARG A 113 -4.70 -9.22 27.66
CA ARG A 113 -4.87 -10.52 27.00
C ARG A 113 -3.68 -11.45 27.17
N ALA A 114 -2.46 -10.93 27.12
CA ALA A 114 -1.25 -11.73 27.30
C ALA A 114 -1.14 -12.24 28.75
N LEU A 115 -1.49 -11.40 29.72
CA LEU A 115 -1.48 -11.77 31.14
C LEU A 115 -2.56 -12.82 31.46
N LEU A 116 -3.73 -12.75 30.81
CA LEU A 116 -4.78 -13.78 30.92
C LEU A 116 -4.35 -15.15 30.37
N GLN A 117 -3.43 -15.21 29.40
CA GLN A 117 -2.92 -16.47 28.84
C GLN A 117 -1.82 -17.12 29.70
N ILE A 118 -1.11 -16.33 30.51
CA ILE A 118 -0.04 -16.83 31.40
C ILE A 118 -0.63 -17.40 32.71
N ALA A 119 -1.87 -17.04 33.04
CA ALA A 119 -2.55 -17.46 34.27
C ALA A 119 -3.32 -18.81 34.16
N ILE A 120 -3.09 -19.61 33.11
CA ILE A 120 -3.65 -20.95 32.89
C ILE A 120 -2.52 -21.96 32.78
#